data_AF-A0A2E5PGI8-F1
#
_entry.id   AF-A0A2E5PGI8-F1
#
_cell.length_a   1.000
_cell.length_b   1.000
_cell.length_c   1.000
_cell.angle_alpha   90.00
_cell.angle_beta   90.00
_cell.angle_gamma   90.00
#
_symmetry.space_group_name_H-M   'P 1'
#
loop_
_entity.id
_entity.type
_entity.pdbx_description
1 polymer ?
#
loop_
_entity_poly.entity_id
_entity_poly.type
_entity_poly.pdbx_seq_one_letter_code
_entity_poly.pdbx_strand_id
1 'polypeptide(L)'
;MEVSPAVMGVGLEKHERQTVDSPMRDVTTICEGRTAFFITGGCDLDVHVAVCDIKNLKKLALDRFTLGPEVTHIETSFNFDATQRNDSTDQNR
;
A
#
# COMPACT_ATOMS: atom_id res chain seq x y z
N MET A 1 -15.75 13.85 2.56
CA MET A 1 -15.82 12.44 2.97
C MET A 1 -14.52 12.13 3.68
N GLU A 2 -14.59 11.68 4.93
CA GLU A 2 -13.39 11.34 5.70
C GLU A 2 -12.80 10.04 5.17
N VAL A 3 -11.47 9.99 5.01
CA VAL A 3 -10.74 8.80 4.57
C VAL A 3 -9.78 8.38 5.66
N SER A 4 -9.73 7.10 5.95
CA SER A 4 -8.83 6.49 6.93
C SER A 4 -7.61 5.89 6.23
N PRO A 5 -6.41 6.01 6.83
CA PRO A 5 -5.24 5.31 6.33
C PRO A 5 -5.37 3.81 6.57
N ALA A 6 -4.93 3.03 5.60
CA ALA A 6 -4.79 1.59 5.71
C ALA A 6 -3.51 1.13 5.01
N VAL A 7 -3.09 -0.09 5.32
CA VAL A 7 -1.88 -0.70 4.78
C VAL A 7 -2.23 -2.01 4.11
N MET A 8 -1.59 -2.28 2.98
CA MET A 8 -1.73 -3.52 2.23
C MET A 8 -0.35 -4.13 1.96
N GLY A 9 -0.11 -5.29 2.56
CA GLY A 9 1.01 -6.16 2.22
C GLY A 9 0.66 -6.97 0.98
N VAL A 10 1.53 -6.97 -0.02
CA VAL A 10 1.34 -7.73 -1.27
C VAL A 10 2.54 -8.66 -1.45
N GLY A 11 2.28 -9.97 -1.57
CA GLY A 11 3.30 -10.94 -1.94
C GLY A 11 3.28 -11.25 -3.43
N LEU A 12 4.45 -11.45 -4.02
CA LEU A 12 4.65 -11.73 -5.43
C LEU A 12 5.19 -13.15 -5.66
N GLU A 13 4.91 -13.74 -6.82
CA GLU A 13 5.27 -15.13 -7.14
C GLU A 13 6.78 -15.30 -7.35
N LYS A 14 7.44 -14.26 -7.89
CA LYS A 14 8.90 -14.23 -8.10
C LYS A 14 9.45 -12.84 -7.84
N HIS A 15 10.48 -12.75 -6.98
CA HIS A 15 11.23 -11.51 -6.70
C HIS A 15 12.17 -11.09 -7.86
N GLU A 16 11.72 -11.17 -9.10
CA GLU A 16 12.48 -10.74 -10.28
C GLU A 16 12.15 -9.28 -10.61
N ARG A 17 13.11 -8.50 -11.14
CA ARG A 17 12.95 -7.04 -11.33
C ARG A 17 11.70 -6.64 -12.11
N GLN A 18 11.35 -7.39 -13.16
CA GLN A 18 10.15 -7.11 -13.94
C GLN A 18 8.85 -7.31 -13.15
N THR A 19 8.86 -8.23 -12.20
CA THR A 19 7.71 -8.58 -11.35
C THR A 19 7.44 -7.52 -10.28
N VAL A 20 8.45 -6.75 -9.86
CA VAL A 20 8.31 -5.67 -8.86
C VAL A 20 7.97 -4.33 -9.51
N ASP A 21 8.56 -4.05 -10.68
CA ASP A 21 8.42 -2.75 -11.35
C ASP A 21 6.98 -2.50 -11.86
N SER A 22 6.25 -3.53 -12.29
CA SER A 22 4.87 -3.36 -12.76
C SER A 22 3.92 -2.98 -11.62
N PRO A 23 3.83 -3.76 -10.52
CA PRO A 23 2.98 -3.39 -9.39
C PRO A 23 3.33 -2.02 -8.78
N MET A 24 4.62 -1.68 -8.69
CA MET A 24 5.05 -0.37 -8.18
C MET A 24 4.55 0.79 -9.05
N ARG A 25 4.54 0.64 -10.38
CA ARG A 25 3.96 1.63 -11.29
C ARG A 25 2.44 1.66 -11.17
N ASP A 26 1.80 0.50 -11.11
CA ASP A 26 0.33 0.40 -11.10
C ASP A 26 -0.27 1.03 -9.85
N VAL A 27 0.38 0.90 -8.68
CA VAL A 27 -0.06 1.57 -7.45
C VAL A 27 -0.15 3.08 -7.61
N THR A 28 0.77 3.71 -8.35
CA THR A 28 0.73 5.16 -8.59
C THR A 28 -0.44 5.61 -9.47
N THR A 29 -1.08 4.68 -10.18
CA THR A 29 -2.29 4.95 -10.98
C THR A 29 -3.59 4.80 -10.19
N ILE A 30 -3.51 4.18 -9.01
CA ILE A 30 -4.65 3.99 -8.11
C ILE A 30 -4.82 5.27 -7.28
N CYS A 31 -5.96 5.94 -7.42
CA CYS A 31 -6.22 7.19 -6.71
C CYS A 31 -6.19 7.03 -5.18
N GLU A 32 -6.56 5.86 -4.67
CA GLU A 32 -6.51 5.49 -3.26
C GLU A 32 -5.08 5.16 -2.78
N GLY A 33 -4.15 4.87 -3.69
CA GLY A 33 -2.74 4.58 -3.40
C GLY A 33 -1.97 5.86 -3.07
N ARG A 34 -1.40 5.95 -1.86
CA ARG A 34 -0.56 7.08 -1.45
C ARG A 34 0.91 6.81 -1.70
N THR A 35 1.37 5.63 -1.30
CA THR A 35 2.78 5.25 -1.35
C THR A 35 2.88 3.74 -1.46
N ALA A 36 3.87 3.24 -2.21
CA ALA A 36 4.27 1.85 -2.18
C ALA A 36 5.77 1.75 -1.83
N PHE A 37 6.11 0.76 -1.02
CA PHE A 37 7.47 0.43 -0.67
C PHE A 37 7.76 -0.99 -1.13
N PHE A 38 8.90 -1.21 -1.78
CA PHE A 38 9.45 -2.54 -1.94
C PHE A 38 10.24 -2.91 -0.69
N ILE A 39 9.84 -4.00 -0.04
CA ILE A 39 10.34 -4.42 1.26
C ILE A 39 10.82 -5.86 1.22
N THR A 40 11.50 -6.29 2.28
CA THR A 40 11.80 -7.69 2.53
C THR A 40 10.96 -8.18 3.70
N GLY A 41 10.63 -9.47 3.74
CA GLY A 41 9.84 -10.05 4.83
C GLY A 41 8.77 -11.02 4.33
N GLY A 42 7.62 -11.05 5.00
CA GLY A 42 6.49 -11.91 4.64
C GLY A 42 5.76 -11.47 3.36
N CYS A 43 5.90 -10.20 2.99
CA CYS A 43 5.39 -9.61 1.76
C CYS A 43 6.51 -8.86 1.01
N ASP A 44 6.26 -8.58 -0.26
CA ASP A 44 7.18 -7.88 -1.17
C ASP A 44 6.93 -6.38 -1.25
N LEU A 45 5.67 -5.99 -1.17
CA LEU A 45 5.27 -4.60 -1.21
C LEU A 45 4.48 -4.25 0.03
N ASP A 46 4.74 -3.05 0.54
CA ASP A 46 3.91 -2.39 1.55
C ASP A 46 3.25 -1.17 0.92
N VAL A 47 1.93 -1.21 0.76
CA VAL A 47 1.18 -0.18 0.05
C VAL A 47 0.28 0.57 1.01
N HIS A 48 0.52 1.87 1.14
CA HIS A 48 -0.25 2.76 1.99
C HIS A 48 -1.39 3.35 1.16
N VAL A 49 -2.62 3.16 1.64
CA VAL A 49 -3.84 3.58 0.94
C VAL A 49 -4.71 4.48 1.82
N ALA A 50 -5.57 5.27 1.18
CA ALA A 50 -6.64 6.00 1.85
C ALA A 50 -7.99 5.48 1.40
N VAL A 51 -8.78 5.01 2.35
CA VAL A 51 -10.07 4.35 2.11
C VAL A 51 -11.13 4.91 3.04
N CYS A 52 -12.38 4.92 2.62
CA CYS A 52 -13.47 5.48 3.43
C CYS A 52 -13.90 4.54 4.56
N ASP A 53 -13.82 3.23 4.31
CA ASP A 53 -14.21 2.18 5.25
C ASP A 53 -13.57 0.84 4.86
N ILE A 54 -13.79 -0.18 5.70
CA ILE A 54 -13.30 -1.55 5.47
C ILE A 54 -13.90 -2.15 4.18
N LYS A 55 -15.12 -1.75 3.77
CA LYS A 55 -15.74 -2.27 2.54
C LYS A 55 -14.99 -1.77 1.30
N ASN A 56 -14.61 -0.49 1.31
CA ASN A 56 -13.78 0.11 0.27
C ASN A 56 -12.38 -0.53 0.25
N LEU A 57 -11.79 -0.81 1.41
CA LEU A 57 -10.50 -1.51 1.49
C LEU A 57 -10.56 -2.90 0.87
N LYS A 58 -11.59 -3.69 1.22
CA LYS A 58 -11.81 -5.01 0.63
C LYS A 58 -11.98 -4.92 -0.89
N LYS A 59 -12.79 -3.97 -1.35
CA LYS A 59 -13.01 -3.77 -2.78
C LYS A 59 -11.72 -3.40 -3.50
N LEU A 60 -10.93 -2.50 -2.93
CA LEU A 60 -9.65 -2.09 -3.48
C LEU A 60 -8.68 -3.28 -3.60
N ALA A 61 -8.56 -4.10 -2.56
CA ALA A 61 -7.70 -5.28 -2.57
C ALA A 61 -8.10 -6.25 -3.70
N LEU A 62 -9.39 -6.57 -3.81
CA LEU A 62 -9.89 -7.51 -4.81
C LEU A 62 -9.80 -6.93 -6.24
N ASP A 63 -10.27 -5.71 -6.44
CA ASP A 63 -10.44 -5.14 -7.78
C ASP A 63 -9.14 -4.63 -8.39
N ARG A 64 -8.11 -4.34 -7.58
CA ARG A 64 -6.86 -3.71 -8.07
C ARG A 64 -5.61 -4.51 -7.82
N PHE A 65 -5.54 -5.25 -6.71
CA PHE A 65 -4.32 -5.93 -6.31
C PHE A 65 -4.35 -7.44 -6.59
N THR A 66 -5.51 -8.10 -6.55
CA THR A 66 -5.60 -9.54 -6.89
C THR A 66 -5.66 -9.86 -8.39
N LEU A 67 -5.60 -8.86 -9.28
CA LEU A 67 -5.76 -9.06 -10.72
C LEU A 67 -4.43 -9.29 -11.47
N GLY A 68 -3.28 -8.96 -10.88
CA GLY A 68 -1.97 -9.20 -11.48
C GLY A 68 -1.59 -10.68 -11.35
N PRO A 69 -1.18 -11.37 -12.43
CA PRO A 69 -0.77 -12.78 -12.36
C PRO A 69 0.43 -13.00 -11.42
N GLU A 70 1.22 -11.96 -11.19
CA GLU A 70 2.34 -11.97 -10.25
C GLU A 70 1.96 -11.96 -8.77
N VAL A 71 0.72 -11.64 -8.39
CA VAL A 71 0.33 -11.51 -6.97
C VAL A 71 -0.09 -12.86 -6.40
N THR A 72 0.58 -13.31 -5.33
CA THR A 72 0.31 -14.60 -4.68
C THR A 72 -0.63 -14.49 -3.48
N HIS A 73 -0.51 -13.41 -2.71
CA HIS A 73 -1.34 -13.18 -1.54
C HIS A 73 -1.39 -11.68 -1.19
N ILE A 74 -2.39 -11.32 -0.39
CA ILE A 74 -2.57 -9.97 0.13
C ILE A 74 -2.91 -10.04 1.62
N GLU A 75 -2.30 -9.16 2.39
CA GLU A 75 -2.64 -8.89 3.78
C GLU A 75 -3.13 -7.45 3.91
N THR A 76 -4.31 -7.23 4.52
CA THR A 76 -4.85 -5.88 4.72
C THR A 76 -4.91 -5.53 6.20
N SER A 77 -4.40 -4.36 6.56
CA SER A 77 -4.48 -3.79 7.91
C SER A 77 -5.17 -2.44 7.88
N PHE A 78 -6.14 -2.23 8.77
CA PHE A 78 -6.85 -0.95 8.90
C PHE A 78 -6.29 -0.20 10.11
N ASN A 79 -5.90 1.06 9.92
CA ASN A 79 -5.30 1.83 11.02
C ASN A 79 -6.41 2.52 11.81
N PHE A 80 -6.46 2.26 13.12
CA PHE A 80 -7.46 2.88 14.01
C PHE A 80 -7.03 4.26 14.53
N ASP A 81 -5.74 4.45 14.77
CA ASP A 81 -5.17 5.68 15.30
C ASP A 81 -3.76 5.90 14.72
N ALA A 82 -3.28 7.14 14.73
CA ALA A 82 -1.95 7.50 14.26
C ALA A 82 -1.37 8.64 15.10
N THR A 83 -0.25 8.37 15.76
CA THR A 83 0.56 9.41 16.41
C THR A 83 1.70 9.79 15.48
N GLN A 84 1.81 11.08 15.16
CA GLN A 84 2.92 11.61 14.38
C GLN A 84 3.81 12.46 15.27
N ARG A 85 5.13 12.22 15.18
CA ARG A 85 6.12 13.13 15.76
C ARG A 85 6.39 14.23 14.74
N ASN A 86 6.00 15.45 15.05
CA ASN A 86 6.36 16.61 14.24
C ASN A 86 7.80 17.00 14.57
N ASP A 87 8.76 16.43 13.86
CA ASP A 87 10.14 16.89 13.91
C ASP A 87 10.23 18.22 13.15
N SER A 88 9.82 19.29 13.82
CA SER A 88 10.07 20.67 13.42
C SER A 88 11.55 20.92 13.62
N THR A 89 12.38 20.54 12.64
CA THR A 89 13.75 21.03 12.62
C THR A 89 13.64 22.52 12.32
N ASP A 90 13.94 23.34 13.33
CA ASP A 90 14.19 24.77 13.20
C ASP A 90 15.15 25.01 12.03
N GLN A 91 14.59 25.30 10.87
CA GLN A 91 15.31 25.83 9.72
C GLN A 91 15.29 27.35 9.85
N ASN A 92 15.93 27.84 10.91
CA ASN A 92 16.29 29.24 11.05
C ASN A 92 17.69 29.36 11.67
N ARG A 93 18.72 29.10 10.87
CA ARG A 93 19.94 29.94 10.85
C ARG A 93 20.76 29.72 9.59
#